data_AF-A0A2D6LDK0-F1
#
_entry.id   AF-A0A2D6LDK0-F1
#
_cell.length_a   1.000
_cell.length_b   1.000
_cell.length_c   1.000
_cell.angle_alpha   90.00
_cell.angle_beta   90.00
_cell.angle_gamma   90.00
#
_symmetry.space_group_name_H-M   'P 1'
#
loop_
_entity.id
_entity.type
_entity.pdbx_description
1 polymer ?
#
loop_
_entity_poly.entity_id
_entity_poly.type
_entity_poly.pdbx_seq_one_letter_code
_entity_poly.pdbx_strand_id
1 'polypeptide(L)'
;LEPPLEPPLEPPLEPPLEPPLEPPLEPPPGPVPELAAETAPPDSETPPEPDPASAEEPDEPPALSLSADQPSGLLRRLEELAEHFPNKARKIFDDQDLLLRMEALRSRLKGSKGIQKKYSGETATPTKADLSSSSIAQTFTYLQGLAKGLPNERIGLALTQKISHIVDSVRRKPDG
;
A
#
# COMPACT_ATOMS: atom_id res chain seq x y z
N LEU A 1 35.72 -43.73 -39.99
CA LEU A 1 34.91 -44.39 -38.95
C LEU A 1 35.00 -43.50 -37.72
N GLU A 2 34.12 -42.52 -37.61
CA GLU A 2 33.91 -41.73 -36.38
C GLU A 2 32.70 -42.34 -35.64
N PRO A 3 32.73 -42.44 -34.29
CA PRO A 3 31.59 -42.93 -33.53
C PRO A 3 30.48 -41.85 -33.46
N PRO A 4 29.19 -42.25 -33.32
CA PRO A 4 28.12 -41.28 -33.15
C PRO A 4 28.19 -40.63 -31.76
N LEU A 5 28.08 -39.30 -31.71
CA LEU A 5 27.90 -38.54 -30.48
C LEU A 5 26.48 -38.76 -29.94
N GLU A 6 26.38 -39.28 -28.72
CA GLU A 6 25.13 -39.46 -27.96
C GLU A 6 24.41 -38.11 -27.74
N PRO A 7 23.06 -38.09 -27.71
CA PRO A 7 22.30 -36.89 -27.38
C PRO A 7 22.50 -36.50 -25.90
N PRO A 8 22.53 -35.20 -25.56
CA PRO A 8 22.58 -34.78 -24.16
C PRO A 8 21.30 -35.17 -23.42
N LEU A 9 21.52 -35.75 -22.24
CA LEU A 9 20.53 -36.19 -21.26
C LEU A 9 19.52 -35.09 -20.90
N GLU A 10 18.26 -35.48 -20.73
CA GLU A 10 17.13 -34.64 -20.32
C GLU A 10 17.42 -33.84 -19.03
N PRO A 11 16.83 -32.63 -18.88
CA PRO A 11 16.95 -31.87 -17.65
C PRO A 11 16.30 -32.63 -16.48
N PRO A 12 16.89 -32.61 -15.27
CA PRO A 12 16.26 -33.23 -14.12
C PRO A 12 14.93 -32.55 -13.78
N LEU A 13 13.96 -33.40 -13.52
CA LEU A 13 12.58 -33.13 -13.11
C LEU A 13 12.49 -32.12 -11.96
N GLU A 14 11.42 -31.35 -11.99
CA GLU A 14 10.97 -30.36 -11.01
C GLU A 14 11.22 -30.79 -9.53
N PRO A 15 11.63 -29.86 -8.64
CA PRO A 15 11.63 -30.14 -7.22
C PRO A 15 10.19 -30.40 -6.73
N PRO A 16 9.99 -31.34 -5.80
CA PRO A 16 8.66 -31.77 -5.38
C PRO A 16 7.85 -30.65 -4.73
N LEU A 17 6.55 -30.74 -4.98
CA LEU A 17 5.42 -30.03 -4.38
C LEU A 17 5.48 -30.00 -2.85
N GLU A 18 5.12 -28.83 -2.30
CA GLU A 18 4.53 -28.54 -0.99
C GLU A 18 5.23 -29.06 0.30
N PRO A 19 5.68 -28.15 1.20
CA PRO A 19 5.89 -28.55 2.59
C PRO A 19 4.53 -28.82 3.29
N PRO A 20 4.47 -29.79 4.22
CA PRO A 20 3.23 -30.22 4.87
C PRO A 20 2.60 -29.08 5.70
N LEU A 21 1.26 -29.02 5.67
CA LEU A 21 0.45 -28.28 6.63
C LEU A 21 0.62 -28.90 8.03
N GLU A 22 1.45 -28.29 8.88
CA GLU A 22 1.42 -28.51 10.32
C GLU A 22 0.88 -27.26 11.02
N PRO A 23 -0.26 -27.33 11.73
CA PRO A 23 -0.71 -26.26 12.59
C PRO A 23 0.15 -26.24 13.87
N PRO A 24 0.81 -25.11 14.23
CA PRO A 24 1.44 -25.01 15.54
C PRO A 24 0.36 -24.81 16.62
N LEU A 25 0.14 -25.89 17.38
CA LEU A 25 -0.03 -26.00 18.84
C LEU A 25 -0.93 -24.98 19.57
N GLU A 26 -1.94 -25.52 20.25
CA GLU A 26 -2.74 -24.86 21.28
C GLU A 26 -1.87 -24.02 22.25
N PRO A 27 -2.33 -22.82 22.67
CA PRO A 27 -1.66 -22.11 23.74
C PRO A 27 -1.73 -22.94 25.03
N PRO A 28 -0.68 -22.94 25.88
CA PRO A 28 -0.73 -23.64 27.16
C PRO A 28 -1.89 -23.08 27.99
N PRO A 29 -2.63 -23.92 28.74
CA PRO A 29 -3.55 -23.40 29.74
C PRO A 29 -2.75 -22.57 30.74
N GLY A 30 -3.02 -21.27 30.79
CA GLY A 30 -2.49 -20.40 31.82
C GLY A 30 -2.87 -20.91 33.22
N PRO A 31 -2.10 -20.55 34.27
CA PRO A 31 -2.38 -21.00 35.61
C PRO A 31 -3.78 -20.56 36.04
N VAL A 32 -4.59 -21.54 36.44
CA VAL A 32 -5.84 -21.33 37.16
C VAL A 32 -5.56 -20.49 38.41
N PRO A 33 -6.20 -19.32 38.61
CA PRO A 33 -6.18 -18.69 39.91
C PRO A 33 -6.94 -19.59 40.89
N GLU A 34 -6.16 -20.06 41.86
CA GLU A 34 -6.51 -20.86 43.02
C GLU A 34 -7.71 -20.24 43.75
N LEU A 35 -8.71 -21.08 44.01
CA LEU A 35 -9.89 -20.80 44.85
C LEU A 35 -9.42 -20.42 46.26
N ALA A 36 -9.28 -19.12 46.51
CA ALA A 36 -9.25 -18.59 47.87
C ALA A 36 -10.66 -18.73 48.47
N ALA A 37 -10.83 -19.79 49.26
CA ALA A 37 -11.92 -19.89 50.21
C ALA A 37 -11.70 -18.85 51.31
N GLU A 38 -12.30 -17.67 51.17
CA GLU A 38 -12.47 -16.73 52.28
C GLU A 38 -13.96 -16.62 52.61
N THR A 39 -14.30 -17.30 53.70
CA THR A 39 -15.56 -17.23 54.44
C THR A 39 -15.96 -15.79 54.75
N ALA A 40 -17.11 -15.37 54.24
CA ALA A 40 -17.92 -14.26 54.79
C ALA A 40 -18.76 -14.76 56.00
N PRO A 41 -19.58 -13.95 56.72
CA PRO A 41 -19.82 -12.49 56.72
C PRO A 41 -19.96 -11.96 58.20
N PRO A 42 -20.79 -10.96 58.59
CA PRO A 42 -21.34 -9.75 57.93
C PRO A 42 -21.10 -8.46 58.75
N ASP A 43 -20.98 -7.28 58.13
CA ASP A 43 -21.61 -6.06 58.69
C ASP A 43 -21.67 -4.91 57.68
N SER A 44 -22.88 -4.35 57.59
CA SER A 44 -23.24 -2.97 57.29
C SER A 44 -22.34 -2.13 56.37
N GLU A 45 -22.81 -1.86 55.15
CA GLU A 45 -23.32 -0.54 54.75
C GLU A 45 -23.60 -0.53 53.25
N THR A 46 -24.86 -0.26 52.90
CA THR A 46 -25.37 -0.07 51.56
C THR A 46 -24.75 1.19 50.93
N PRO A 47 -23.99 1.12 49.82
CA PRO A 47 -23.70 2.29 49.01
C PRO A 47 -24.93 2.65 48.17
N PRO A 48 -25.28 3.93 48.00
CA PRO A 48 -26.41 4.35 47.17
C PRO A 48 -26.19 3.90 45.71
N GLU A 49 -27.25 3.38 45.08
CA GLU A 49 -27.31 3.08 43.65
C GLU A 49 -26.85 4.29 42.82
N PRO A 50 -25.88 4.14 41.90
CA PRO A 50 -25.77 5.08 40.80
C PRO A 50 -26.90 4.80 39.80
N ASP A 51 -27.63 5.86 39.43
CA ASP A 51 -28.64 5.87 38.37
C ASP A 51 -28.22 5.04 37.14
N PRO A 52 -29.03 4.07 36.66
CA PRO A 52 -28.79 3.37 35.40
C PRO A 52 -29.34 4.19 34.22
N ALA A 53 -28.93 5.46 34.11
CA ALA A 53 -29.40 6.35 33.05
C ALA A 53 -28.28 7.26 32.53
N SER A 54 -27.11 6.68 32.27
CA SER A 54 -26.18 7.24 31.29
C SER A 54 -25.27 6.13 30.80
N ALA A 55 -25.86 5.19 30.06
CA ALA A 55 -25.09 4.48 29.05
C ALA A 55 -24.65 5.53 28.04
N GLU A 56 -23.48 6.14 28.26
CA GLU A 56 -22.69 6.62 27.13
C GLU A 56 -22.44 5.39 26.27
N GLU A 57 -23.22 5.29 25.19
CA GLU A 57 -22.95 4.39 24.09
C GLU A 57 -21.46 4.52 23.75
N PRO A 58 -20.72 3.40 23.61
CA PRO A 58 -19.38 3.47 23.07
C PRO A 58 -19.49 4.15 21.71
N ASP A 59 -18.79 5.29 21.58
CA ASP A 59 -18.63 6.07 20.35
C ASP A 59 -18.16 5.11 19.25
N GLU A 60 -19.14 4.58 18.52
CA GLU A 60 -18.92 3.67 17.40
C GLU A 60 -18.14 4.50 16.37
N PRO A 61 -16.93 4.10 15.96
CA PRO A 61 -16.20 4.86 14.95
C PRO A 61 -17.14 5.00 13.75
N PRO A 62 -17.29 6.21 13.18
CA PRO A 62 -18.35 6.49 12.22
C PRO A 62 -18.32 5.41 11.17
N ALA A 63 -19.40 4.62 11.10
CA ALA A 63 -19.56 3.60 10.10
C ALA A 63 -19.40 4.28 8.75
N LEU A 64 -18.19 4.20 8.19
CA LEU A 64 -17.85 4.70 6.88
C LEU A 64 -18.89 4.06 5.97
N SER A 65 -19.78 4.88 5.42
CA SER A 65 -20.77 4.44 4.47
C SER A 65 -20.02 3.87 3.27
N LEU A 66 -19.75 2.58 3.36
CA LEU A 66 -19.05 1.74 2.40
C LEU A 66 -20.03 1.47 1.29
N SER A 67 -20.27 2.45 0.42
CA SER A 67 -20.87 2.17 -0.87
C SER A 67 -19.85 1.38 -1.70
N ALA A 68 -19.72 0.08 -1.41
CA ALA A 68 -18.96 -0.89 -2.18
C ALA A 68 -19.44 -0.96 -3.65
N ASP A 69 -20.59 -0.35 -3.94
CA ASP A 69 -21.13 -0.13 -5.29
C ASP A 69 -20.23 0.70 -6.21
N GLN A 70 -19.25 1.45 -5.68
CA GLN A 70 -18.32 2.19 -6.53
C GLN A 70 -16.90 1.64 -6.47
N PRO A 71 -16.27 1.31 -7.63
CA PRO A 71 -14.92 0.75 -7.68
C PRO A 71 -13.84 1.71 -7.11
N SER A 72 -14.13 3.02 -7.06
CA SER A 72 -13.27 4.02 -6.43
C SER A 72 -13.23 3.91 -4.90
N GLY A 73 -14.33 3.50 -4.27
CA GLY A 73 -14.43 3.27 -2.83
C GLY A 73 -13.60 2.07 -2.37
N LEU A 74 -13.58 1.01 -3.18
CA LEU A 74 -12.72 -0.16 -2.94
C LEU A 74 -11.23 0.22 -2.90
N LEU A 75 -10.77 1.04 -3.85
CA LEU A 75 -9.38 1.50 -3.90
C LEU A 75 -9.01 2.35 -2.68
N ARG A 76 -9.96 3.10 -2.10
CA ARG A 76 -9.74 3.82 -0.84
C ARG A 76 -9.60 2.86 0.33
N ARG A 77 -10.45 1.84 0.41
CA ARG A 77 -10.33 0.81 1.45
C ARG A 77 -9.00 0.05 1.38
N LEU A 78 -8.51 -0.24 0.17
CA LEU A 78 -7.19 -0.84 -0.01
C LEU A 78 -6.05 0.08 0.46
N GLU A 79 -6.20 1.40 0.28
CA GLU A 79 -5.25 2.41 0.79
C GLU A 79 -5.24 2.44 2.33
N GLU A 80 -6.42 2.41 2.94
CA GLU A 80 -6.59 2.37 4.41
C GLU A 80 -6.01 1.08 4.99
N LEU A 81 -6.24 -0.08 4.36
CA LEU A 81 -5.63 -1.34 4.78
C LEU A 81 -4.10 -1.33 4.64
N ALA A 82 -3.57 -0.66 3.61
CA ALA A 82 -2.12 -0.54 3.40
C ALA A 82 -1.44 0.34 4.47
N GLU A 83 -2.18 1.18 5.19
CA GLU A 83 -1.64 1.99 6.29
C GLU A 83 -1.23 1.14 7.49
N HIS A 84 -1.92 0.02 7.70
CA HIS A 84 -1.66 -0.92 8.79
C HIS A 84 -0.67 -2.02 8.40
N PHE A 85 -0.03 -1.92 7.23
CA PHE A 85 1.00 -2.89 6.84
C PHE A 85 2.21 -2.81 7.77
N PRO A 86 2.85 -3.95 8.09
CA PRO A 86 4.10 -3.95 8.82
C PRO A 86 5.17 -3.15 8.05
N ASN A 87 6.07 -2.48 8.76
CA ASN A 87 7.04 -1.52 8.19
C ASN A 87 7.76 -2.01 6.92
N LYS A 88 8.12 -3.29 6.86
CA LYS A 88 8.76 -3.89 5.68
C LYS A 88 7.85 -3.89 4.45
N ALA A 89 6.59 -4.30 4.61
CA ALA A 89 5.62 -4.34 3.53
C ALA A 89 5.19 -2.92 3.12
N ARG A 90 5.08 -1.99 4.07
CA ARG A 90 4.81 -0.58 3.80
C ARG A 90 5.88 0.05 2.91
N LYS A 91 7.15 -0.23 3.19
CA LYS A 91 8.24 0.24 2.34
C LYS A 91 8.15 -0.28 0.90
N ILE A 92 7.89 -1.58 0.73
CA ILE A 92 7.71 -2.18 -0.61
C ILE A 92 6.54 -1.51 -1.35
N PHE A 93 5.45 -1.24 -0.63
CA PHE A 93 4.28 -0.59 -1.19
C PHE A 93 4.56 0.83 -1.69
N ASP A 94 5.33 1.61 -0.92
CA ASP A 94 5.77 2.95 -1.30
C ASP A 94 6.79 2.89 -2.46
N ASP A 95 7.78 1.98 -2.41
CA ASP A 95 8.82 1.80 -3.44
C ASP A 95 8.23 1.39 -4.80
N GLN A 96 7.10 0.66 -4.82
CA GLN A 96 6.43 0.21 -6.05
C GLN A 96 5.47 1.25 -6.65
N ASP A 97 5.42 2.46 -6.12
CA ASP A 97 4.49 3.52 -6.51
C ASP A 97 3.01 3.08 -6.47
N LEU A 98 2.64 2.12 -5.61
CA LEU A 98 1.29 1.56 -5.61
C LEU A 98 0.25 2.63 -5.24
N LEU A 99 0.58 3.56 -4.34
CA LEU A 99 -0.25 4.74 -4.03
C LEU A 99 -0.57 5.57 -5.28
N LEU A 100 0.45 5.91 -6.07
CA LEU A 100 0.26 6.70 -7.29
C LEU A 100 -0.61 5.95 -8.30
N ARG A 101 -0.44 4.63 -8.42
CA ARG A 101 -1.24 3.80 -9.31
C ARG A 101 -2.70 3.75 -8.87
N MET A 102 -2.96 3.60 -7.58
CA MET A 102 -4.32 3.61 -7.06
C MET A 102 -4.99 4.97 -7.25
N GLU A 103 -4.29 6.08 -7.05
CA GLU A 103 -4.83 7.40 -7.33
C GLU A 103 -5.10 7.63 -8.82
N ALA A 104 -4.20 7.16 -9.69
CA ALA A 104 -4.40 7.23 -11.14
C ALA A 104 -5.64 6.42 -11.57
N LEU A 105 -5.81 5.21 -11.02
CA LEU A 105 -7.00 4.39 -11.26
C LEU A 105 -8.27 5.06 -10.74
N ARG A 106 -8.23 5.62 -9.52
CA ARG A 106 -9.34 6.38 -8.93
C ARG A 106 -9.75 7.55 -9.81
N SER A 107 -8.79 8.31 -10.31
CA SER A 107 -9.03 9.43 -11.24
C SER A 107 -9.70 8.95 -12.52
N ARG A 108 -9.25 7.83 -13.09
CA ARG A 108 -9.84 7.23 -14.30
C ARG A 108 -11.27 6.74 -14.07
N LEU A 109 -11.53 6.10 -12.94
CA LEU A 109 -12.86 5.62 -12.57
C LEU A 109 -13.85 6.77 -12.36
N LYS A 110 -13.37 7.93 -11.89
CA LYS A 110 -14.14 9.18 -11.82
C LYS A 110 -14.36 9.85 -13.19
N GLY A 111 -13.91 9.23 -14.29
CA GLY A 111 -14.04 9.77 -15.65
C GLY A 111 -12.93 10.73 -16.07
N SER A 112 -11.91 10.94 -15.25
CA SER A 112 -10.76 11.77 -15.63
C SER A 112 -9.95 11.04 -16.71
N LYS A 113 -10.09 11.52 -17.95
CA LYS A 113 -9.24 11.10 -19.07
C LYS A 113 -7.86 11.67 -18.80
N GLY A 114 -6.93 10.82 -18.34
CA GLY A 114 -5.56 11.22 -18.04
C GLY A 114 -4.90 12.00 -19.20
N ILE A 115 -3.77 12.63 -18.91
CA ILE A 115 -3.03 13.57 -19.78
C ILE A 115 -2.91 13.04 -21.22
N GLN A 116 -2.70 11.74 -21.39
CA GLN A 116 -2.56 11.02 -22.66
C GLN A 116 -3.67 11.30 -23.70
N LYS A 117 -4.93 11.49 -23.27
CA LYS A 117 -6.05 11.62 -24.23
C LYS A 117 -6.15 13.01 -24.85
N LYS A 118 -5.59 14.04 -24.20
CA LYS A 118 -5.61 15.43 -24.70
C LYS A 118 -4.59 15.68 -25.82
N TYR A 119 -3.58 14.82 -25.96
CA TYR A 119 -2.54 14.95 -26.98
C TYR A 119 -2.66 13.91 -28.10
N SER A 120 -3.71 13.07 -28.09
CA SER A 120 -3.90 12.03 -29.11
C SER A 120 -4.42 12.57 -30.45
N GLY A 121 -4.78 13.85 -30.53
CA GLY A 121 -5.07 14.55 -31.79
C GLY A 121 -3.90 15.48 -32.11
N GLU A 122 -3.24 15.25 -33.24
CA GLU A 122 -2.14 16.09 -33.75
C GLU A 122 -0.98 16.30 -32.77
N THR A 123 -0.23 15.23 -32.47
CA THR A 123 1.16 15.45 -32.12
C THR A 123 1.88 15.87 -33.41
N ALA A 124 2.20 17.14 -33.53
CA ALA A 124 3.27 17.57 -34.43
C ALA A 124 4.46 16.65 -34.15
N THR A 125 5.00 16.02 -35.19
CA THR A 125 6.22 15.21 -35.05
C THR A 125 7.23 16.08 -34.32
N PRO A 126 7.83 15.59 -33.22
CA PRO A 126 8.79 16.39 -32.49
C PRO A 126 9.90 16.75 -33.47
N THR A 127 9.96 18.01 -33.87
CA THR A 127 11.19 18.58 -34.39
C THR A 127 12.25 18.25 -33.35
N LYS A 128 13.39 17.71 -33.79
CA LYS A 128 14.53 17.38 -32.91
C LYS A 128 15.03 18.67 -32.26
N ALA A 129 14.30 19.16 -31.28
CA ALA A 129 14.78 20.15 -30.34
C ALA A 129 15.78 19.40 -29.48
N ASP A 130 16.98 19.95 -29.33
CA ASP A 130 18.00 19.40 -28.46
C ASP A 130 17.50 19.49 -27.02
N LEU A 131 16.83 18.42 -26.58
CA LEU A 131 16.35 18.25 -25.22
C LEU A 131 17.58 18.04 -24.34
N SER A 132 18.14 19.13 -23.81
CA SER A 132 19.24 19.02 -22.87
C SER A 132 18.78 18.38 -21.56
N SER A 133 19.62 17.52 -21.00
CA SER A 133 19.42 16.93 -19.67
C SER A 133 19.13 17.99 -18.58
N SER A 134 19.69 19.19 -18.73
CA SER A 134 19.44 20.35 -17.87
C SER A 134 17.98 20.85 -17.96
N SER A 135 17.45 21.04 -19.18
CA SER A 135 16.06 21.44 -19.40
C SER A 135 15.07 20.42 -18.85
N ILE A 136 15.37 19.13 -19.06
CA ILE A 136 14.60 18.02 -18.50
C ILE A 136 14.61 18.09 -16.97
N ALA A 137 15.78 18.20 -16.34
CA ALA A 137 15.91 18.28 -14.88
C ALA A 137 15.19 19.50 -14.29
N GLN A 138 15.24 20.66 -14.96
CA GLN A 138 14.54 21.86 -14.53
C GLN A 138 13.03 21.68 -14.56
N THR A 139 12.50 21.07 -15.63
CA THR A 139 11.07 20.75 -15.75
C THR A 139 10.61 19.83 -14.63
N PHE A 140 11.36 18.75 -14.36
CA PHE A 140 11.03 17.84 -13.27
C PHE A 140 11.15 18.49 -11.88
N THR A 141 12.11 19.40 -11.68
CA THR A 141 12.23 20.18 -10.43
C THR A 141 11.00 21.07 -10.22
N TYR A 142 10.47 21.69 -11.29
CA TYR A 142 9.22 22.43 -11.23
C TYR A 142 8.03 21.54 -10.86
N LEU A 143 7.91 20.36 -11.50
CA LEU A 143 6.88 19.37 -11.16
C LEU A 143 6.97 18.90 -9.71
N GLN A 144 8.17 18.77 -9.16
CA GLN A 144 8.39 18.44 -7.75
C GLN A 144 7.83 19.54 -6.82
N GLY A 145 7.96 20.82 -7.21
CA GLY A 145 7.34 21.93 -6.49
C GLY A 145 5.82 21.84 -6.46
N LEU A 146 5.21 21.47 -7.59
CA LEU A 146 3.76 21.26 -7.68
C LEU A 146 3.29 20.06 -6.83
N ALA A 147 4.07 18.98 -6.79
CA ALA A 147 3.75 17.79 -6.02
C ALA A 147 3.64 18.06 -4.51
N LYS A 148 4.45 19.00 -3.98
CA LYS A 148 4.41 19.41 -2.57
C LYS A 148 3.12 20.13 -2.17
N GLY A 149 2.41 20.71 -3.13
CA GLY A 149 1.15 21.43 -2.89
C GLY A 149 -0.10 20.56 -3.01
N LEU A 150 0.03 19.24 -3.15
CA LEU A 150 -1.12 18.35 -3.32
C LEU A 150 -1.90 18.17 -2.00
N PRO A 151 -3.25 18.13 -2.04
CA PRO A 151 -4.07 17.96 -0.83
C PRO A 151 -3.80 16.66 -0.06
N ASN A 152 -3.37 15.62 -0.76
CA ASN A 152 -2.96 14.36 -0.13
C ASN A 152 -1.44 14.33 -0.04
N GLU A 153 -0.92 14.56 1.17
CA GLU A 153 0.52 14.62 1.46
C GLU A 153 1.25 13.32 1.10
N ARG A 154 0.63 12.16 1.30
CA ARG A 154 1.24 10.85 0.95
C ARG A 154 1.45 10.73 -0.56
N ILE A 155 0.46 11.14 -1.34
CA ILE A 155 0.56 11.15 -2.80
C ILE A 155 1.61 12.17 -3.26
N GLY A 156 1.65 13.36 -2.64
CA GLY A 156 2.65 14.38 -2.92
C GLY A 156 4.09 13.92 -2.62
N LEU A 157 4.28 13.22 -1.50
CA LEU A 157 5.56 12.67 -1.09
C LEU A 157 6.02 11.56 -2.03
N ALA A 158 5.15 10.60 -2.35
CA ALA A 158 5.48 9.50 -3.27
C ALA A 158 5.74 10.03 -4.69
N LEU A 159 4.99 11.04 -5.16
CA LEU A 159 5.25 11.70 -6.43
C LEU A 159 6.58 12.45 -6.44
N THR A 160 6.91 13.12 -5.34
CA THR A 160 8.20 13.79 -5.16
C THR A 160 9.37 12.81 -5.23
N GLN A 161 9.29 11.68 -4.51
CA GLN A 161 10.30 10.64 -4.51
C GLN A 161 10.52 10.08 -5.92
N LYS A 162 9.43 9.77 -6.63
CA LYS A 162 9.49 9.29 -8.01
C LYS A 162 10.13 10.29 -8.96
N ILE A 163 9.78 11.58 -8.84
CA ILE A 163 10.37 12.64 -9.64
C ILE A 163 11.88 12.76 -9.37
N SER A 164 12.29 12.71 -8.09
CA SER A 164 13.71 12.73 -7.73
C SER A 164 14.47 11.55 -8.34
N HIS A 165 13.90 10.33 -8.28
CA HIS A 165 14.49 9.15 -8.92
C HIS A 165 14.65 9.30 -10.44
N ILE A 166 13.67 9.92 -11.12
CA ILE A 166 13.76 10.21 -12.56
C ILE A 166 14.88 11.23 -12.85
N VAL A 167 14.95 12.31 -12.08
CA VAL A 167 16.00 13.33 -12.23
C VAL A 167 17.39 12.71 -12.04
N ASP A 168 17.56 11.88 -11.03
CA ASP A 168 18.82 11.17 -10.78
C ASP A 168 19.17 10.20 -11.93
N SER A 169 18.16 9.51 -12.46
CA SER A 169 18.32 8.59 -13.60
C SER A 169 18.77 9.34 -14.87
N VAL A 170 18.16 10.49 -15.15
CA VAL A 170 18.52 11.36 -16.30
C VAL A 170 19.92 11.94 -16.14
N ARG A 171 20.33 12.33 -14.93
CA ARG A 171 21.69 12.83 -14.68
C ARG A 171 22.77 11.77 -14.80
N ARG A 172 22.45 10.50 -14.48
CA ARG A 172 23.40 9.38 -14.57
C ARG A 172 23.59 8.84 -15.98
N LYS A 173 22.63 9.05 -16.88
CA LYS A 173 22.77 8.79 -18.32
C LYS A 173 22.93 10.12 -19.07
N PRO A 174 24.13 10.74 -19.06
CA PRO A 174 24.41 11.76 -20.06
C PRO A 174 24.37 11.07 -21.43
N ASP A 175 23.67 11.70 -22.38
CA ASP A 175 23.56 11.24 -23.77
C ASP A 175 24.95 10.83 -24.30
N GLY A 176 25.09 9.55 -24.67
CA GLY A 176 26.29 8.97 -25.26
C GLY A 176 26.15 8.89 -26.77
#